data_AF-A0A2V5TDX9-F1
#
_entry.id   AF-A0A2V5TDX9-F1
#
_cell.length_a   1.000
_cell.length_b   1.000
_cell.length_c   1.000
_cell.angle_alpha   90.00
_cell.angle_beta   90.00
_cell.angle_gamma   90.00
#
_symmetry.space_group_name_H-M   'P 1'
#
loop_
_entity.id
_entity.type
_entity.pdbx_description
1 polymer ?
#
loop_
_entity_poly.entity_id
_entity_poly.type
_entity_poly.pdbx_seq_one_letter_code
_entity_poly.pdbx_strand_id
1 'polypeptide(L)'
;MAEIGVRQTEIEAHRLLDYWVQSGGNGIDTARVYSDWIPGEKHRSERIVGDWLQAAGVREQIVLVTKAGHPLLENNWRVRLSPPELRQDLEGSLETLRTDYIDVWFLHRDDERLPVEEIIDSCDAFVRDGQVKALGAANWTADRIRKANDYASRAGKAGFVATQLFWNLGSRHFRGLESTQRSMDDDAEQLHEAGNLVAMPFSSQAGGFF
;
A
#
# COMPACT_ATOMS: atom_id res chain seq x y z
N MET A 1 -5.20 7.21 2.02
CA MET A 1 -6.19 8.25 1.64
C MET A 1 -6.54 8.12 0.16
N ALA A 2 -7.46 7.22 -0.20
CA ALA A 2 -7.79 6.92 -1.60
C ALA A 2 -8.44 8.08 -2.37
N GLU A 3 -9.07 9.03 -1.67
CA GLU A 3 -9.83 10.13 -2.30
C GLU A 3 -9.13 11.49 -2.21
N ILE A 4 -7.88 11.56 -1.76
CA ILE A 4 -7.18 12.84 -1.66
C ILE A 4 -7.11 13.53 -3.03
N GLY A 5 -7.62 14.76 -3.09
CA GLY A 5 -7.72 15.51 -4.33
C GLY A 5 -8.82 15.08 -5.28
N VAL A 6 -9.68 14.13 -4.92
CA VAL A 6 -10.86 13.75 -5.72
C VAL A 6 -12.05 14.62 -5.35
N ARG A 7 -12.33 14.73 -4.05
CA ARG A 7 -13.44 15.53 -3.51
C ARG A 7 -13.01 16.93 -3.08
N GLN A 8 -11.70 17.16 -3.01
CA GLN A 8 -11.08 18.40 -2.60
C GLN A 8 -10.21 18.95 -3.73
N THR A 9 -10.04 20.26 -3.78
CA THR A 9 -8.96 20.90 -4.53
C THR A 9 -7.60 20.49 -3.95
N GLU A 10 -6.53 20.69 -4.71
CA GLU A 10 -5.18 20.43 -4.22
C GLU A 10 -4.82 21.28 -2.99
N ILE A 11 -5.22 22.55 -2.96
CA ILE A 11 -5.02 23.45 -1.81
C ILE A 11 -5.71 22.91 -0.56
N GLU A 12 -6.94 22.43 -0.70
CA GLU A 12 -7.68 21.82 0.41
C GLU A 12 -7.04 20.50 0.86
N ALA A 13 -6.54 19.70 -0.08
CA ALA A 13 -5.80 18.49 0.24
C ALA A 13 -4.52 18.79 1.03
N HIS A 14 -3.73 19.79 0.62
CA HIS A 14 -2.52 20.21 1.35
C HIS A 14 -2.85 20.69 2.76
N ARG A 15 -3.92 21.49 2.92
CA ARG A 15 -4.38 21.93 4.25
C ARG A 15 -4.77 20.76 5.16
N LEU A 16 -5.38 19.71 4.61
CA LEU A 16 -5.70 18.50 5.37
C LEU A 16 -4.44 17.76 5.82
N LEU A 17 -3.43 17.66 4.95
CA LEU A 17 -2.13 17.07 5.28
C LEU A 17 -1.40 17.88 6.35
N ASP A 18 -1.38 19.20 6.21
CA ASP A 18 -0.81 20.11 7.23
C ASP A 18 -1.49 19.93 8.58
N TYR A 19 -2.83 19.90 8.60
CA TYR A 19 -3.60 19.71 9.82
C TYR A 19 -3.30 18.35 10.49
N TRP A 20 -3.19 17.27 9.69
CA TRP A 20 -2.82 15.95 10.19
C TRP A 20 -1.45 15.97 10.89
N VAL A 21 -0.44 16.57 10.25
CA VAL A 21 0.92 16.67 10.80
C VAL A 21 0.97 17.55 12.04
N GLN A 22 0.31 18.71 12.01
CA GLN A 22 0.21 19.62 13.15
C GLN A 22 -0.53 19.00 14.34
N SER A 23 -1.40 18.02 14.08
CA SER A 23 -2.10 17.24 15.11
C SER A 23 -1.26 16.07 15.67
N GLY A 24 0.00 15.94 15.24
CA GLY A 24 0.93 14.90 15.70
C GLY A 24 0.92 13.61 14.87
N GLY A 25 0.16 13.56 13.77
CA GLY A 25 0.19 12.45 12.83
C GLY A 25 1.45 12.48 11.95
N ASN A 26 1.95 11.31 11.55
CA ASN A 26 3.11 11.21 10.65
C ASN A 26 2.98 10.13 9.57
N GLY A 27 1.96 9.28 9.63
CA GLY A 27 1.68 8.28 8.60
C GLY A 27 0.83 8.86 7.47
N ILE A 28 1.29 8.75 6.22
CA ILE A 28 0.51 9.11 5.04
C ILE A 28 0.46 7.91 4.10
N ASP A 29 -0.75 7.38 3.90
CA ASP A 29 -1.03 6.27 3.01
C ASP A 29 -1.59 6.78 1.67
N THR A 30 -0.96 6.39 0.58
CA THR A 30 -1.39 6.57 -0.81
C THR A 30 -1.23 5.26 -1.57
N ALA A 31 -1.45 5.24 -2.89
CA ALA A 31 -1.17 4.11 -3.75
C ALA A 31 -1.00 4.61 -5.18
N ARG A 32 -0.20 3.88 -5.97
CA ARG A 32 0.03 4.20 -7.37
C ARG A 32 -1.27 4.37 -8.15
N VAL A 33 -2.24 3.50 -7.91
CA VAL A 33 -3.52 3.47 -8.65
C VAL A 33 -4.56 4.49 -8.16
N TYR A 34 -4.33 5.18 -7.04
CA TYR A 34 -5.38 6.00 -6.45
C TYR A 34 -5.75 7.17 -7.37
N SER A 35 -7.05 7.20 -7.69
CA SER A 35 -7.74 8.09 -8.63
C SER A 35 -7.60 7.76 -10.12
N ASP A 36 -6.97 6.64 -10.49
CA ASP A 36 -6.86 6.21 -11.91
C ASP A 36 -8.21 5.86 -12.55
N TRP A 37 -9.24 5.62 -11.72
CA TRP A 37 -10.61 5.40 -12.19
C TRP A 37 -11.31 6.67 -12.67
N ILE A 38 -10.72 7.85 -12.44
CA ILE A 38 -11.26 9.13 -12.91
C ILE A 38 -10.74 9.39 -14.33
N PRO A 39 -11.61 9.61 -15.33
CA PRO A 39 -11.18 9.84 -16.71
C PRO A 39 -10.16 10.99 -16.82
N GLY A 40 -9.01 10.72 -17.44
CA GLY A 40 -7.93 11.69 -17.64
C GLY A 40 -6.95 11.82 -16.46
N GLU A 41 -7.20 11.14 -15.34
CA GLU A 41 -6.31 11.13 -14.19
C GLU A 41 -5.43 9.88 -14.15
N LYS A 42 -4.20 10.05 -13.67
CA LYS A 42 -3.28 8.95 -13.32
C LYS A 42 -2.49 9.32 -12.08
N HIS A 43 -2.43 8.48 -11.07
CA HIS A 43 -1.58 8.62 -9.89
C HIS A 43 -1.82 9.94 -9.13
N ARG A 44 -3.06 10.47 -9.17
CA ARG A 44 -3.37 11.80 -8.66
C ARG A 44 -3.09 11.93 -7.16
N SER A 45 -3.36 10.87 -6.40
CA SER A 45 -3.08 10.84 -4.96
C SER A 45 -1.59 11.00 -4.68
N GLU A 46 -0.73 10.25 -5.38
CA GLU A 46 0.73 10.36 -5.24
C GLU A 46 1.24 11.74 -5.68
N ARG A 47 0.73 12.30 -6.78
CA ARG A 47 1.13 13.64 -7.22
C ARG A 47 0.87 14.69 -6.14
N ILE A 48 -0.35 14.73 -5.60
CA ILE A 48 -0.73 15.71 -4.59
C ILE A 48 0.10 15.56 -3.32
N VAL A 49 0.36 14.32 -2.89
CA VAL A 49 1.24 14.06 -1.74
C VAL A 49 2.68 14.46 -2.05
N GLY A 50 3.20 14.17 -3.24
CA GLY A 50 4.56 14.55 -3.66
C GLY A 50 4.76 16.06 -3.76
N ASP A 51 3.79 16.76 -4.35
CA ASP A 51 3.76 18.23 -4.41
C ASP A 51 3.76 18.83 -2.99
N TRP A 52 2.94 18.28 -2.09
CA TRP A 52 2.90 18.71 -0.69
C TRP A 52 4.22 18.41 0.05
N LEU A 53 4.77 17.21 -0.07
CA LEU A 53 6.04 16.83 0.57
C LEU A 53 7.18 17.78 0.17
N GLN A 54 7.26 18.10 -1.12
CA GLN A 54 8.27 19.03 -1.64
C GLN A 54 8.02 20.46 -1.14
N ALA A 55 6.78 20.94 -1.18
CA ALA A 55 6.43 22.30 -0.77
C ALA A 55 6.62 22.52 0.75
N ALA A 56 6.21 21.55 1.57
CA ALA A 56 6.30 21.63 3.02
C ALA A 56 7.70 21.29 3.57
N GLY A 57 8.53 20.57 2.81
CA GLY A 57 9.89 20.21 3.23
C GLY A 57 9.92 19.25 4.43
N VAL A 58 8.89 18.41 4.58
CA VAL A 58 8.68 17.55 5.75
C VAL A 58 8.99 16.08 5.50
N ARG A 59 9.59 15.71 4.36
CA ARG A 59 9.75 14.31 3.93
C ARG A 59 10.31 13.39 5.02
N GLU A 60 11.34 13.81 5.75
CA GLU A 60 11.99 13.01 6.79
C GLU A 60 11.13 12.82 8.06
N GLN A 61 10.09 13.65 8.23
CA GLN A 61 9.16 13.58 9.37
C GLN A 61 7.99 12.63 9.09
N ILE A 62 7.81 12.20 7.83
CA ILE A 62 6.67 11.43 7.36
C ILE A 62 7.04 9.97 7.16
N VAL A 63 6.23 9.08 7.72
CA VAL A 63 6.18 7.66 7.35
C VAL A 63 5.30 7.54 6.11
N LEU A 64 5.95 7.52 4.94
CA LEU A 64 5.28 7.49 3.66
C LEU A 64 4.98 6.05 3.24
N VAL A 65 3.69 5.79 3.01
CA VAL A 65 3.19 4.50 2.56
C VAL A 65 2.60 4.64 1.16
N THR A 66 3.09 3.86 0.21
CA THR A 66 2.46 3.69 -1.12
C THR A 66 2.36 2.22 -1.49
N LYS A 67 1.66 1.92 -2.59
CA LYS A 67 1.33 0.56 -3.00
C LYS A 67 1.49 0.35 -4.50
N ALA A 68 2.01 -0.81 -4.86
CA ALA A 68 2.19 -1.29 -6.23
C ALA A 68 1.33 -2.53 -6.52
N GLY A 69 1.33 -2.97 -7.77
CA GLY A 69 0.74 -4.26 -8.15
C GLY A 69 -0.78 -4.28 -8.18
N HIS A 70 -1.44 -3.12 -8.17
CA HIS A 70 -2.88 -3.09 -8.40
C HIS A 70 -3.20 -3.39 -9.87
N PRO A 71 -4.30 -4.11 -10.15
CA PRO A 71 -4.85 -4.21 -11.49
C PRO A 71 -5.11 -2.86 -12.13
N LEU A 72 -4.87 -2.73 -13.43
CA LEU A 72 -5.21 -1.53 -14.19
C LEU A 72 -6.52 -1.76 -14.96
N LEU A 73 -7.31 -0.71 -15.17
CA LEU A 73 -8.51 -0.81 -16.00
C LEU A 73 -8.18 -1.29 -17.41
N GLU A 74 -7.02 -0.86 -17.94
CA GLU A 74 -6.55 -1.15 -19.29
C GLU A 74 -6.02 -2.60 -19.45
N ASN A 75 -5.79 -3.36 -18.37
CA ASN A 75 -5.09 -4.65 -18.42
C ASN A 75 -5.95 -5.89 -18.10
N ASN A 76 -7.26 -5.83 -18.35
CA ASN A 76 -8.23 -6.87 -18.00
C ASN A 76 -8.21 -7.24 -16.52
N TRP A 77 -7.97 -6.26 -15.64
CA TRP A 77 -7.91 -6.46 -14.20
C TRP A 77 -6.85 -7.48 -13.73
N ARG A 78 -5.75 -7.60 -14.48
CA ARG A 78 -4.62 -8.45 -14.10
C ARG A 78 -3.75 -7.76 -13.04
N VAL A 79 -3.49 -8.46 -11.93
CA VAL A 79 -2.51 -8.05 -10.91
C VAL A 79 -1.09 -7.98 -11.53
N ARG A 80 -0.28 -7.01 -11.08
CA ARG A 80 1.01 -6.65 -11.70
C ARG A 80 2.17 -6.85 -10.73
N LEU A 81 2.57 -8.09 -10.49
CA LEU A 81 3.63 -8.44 -9.53
C LEU A 81 4.88 -9.07 -10.15
N SER A 82 5.00 -9.12 -11.49
CA SER A 82 6.25 -9.58 -12.09
C SER A 82 7.40 -8.60 -11.79
N PRO A 83 8.66 -9.05 -11.75
CA PRO A 83 9.81 -8.19 -11.46
C PRO A 83 9.86 -6.87 -12.26
N PRO A 84 9.66 -6.85 -13.60
CA PRO A 84 9.66 -5.59 -14.34
C PRO A 84 8.48 -4.68 -14.00
N GLU A 85 7.31 -5.24 -13.65
CA GLU A 85 6.14 -4.46 -13.26
C GLU A 85 6.32 -3.81 -11.89
N LEU A 86 6.86 -4.56 -10.93
CA LEU A 86 7.18 -4.05 -9.61
C LEU A 86 8.21 -2.91 -9.68
N ARG A 87 9.24 -3.07 -10.51
CA ARG A 87 10.22 -2.00 -10.76
C ARG A 87 9.55 -0.76 -11.35
N GLN A 88 8.75 -0.92 -12.41
CA GLN A 88 8.05 0.18 -13.05
C GLN A 88 7.13 0.93 -12.06
N ASP A 89 6.39 0.20 -11.23
CA ASP A 89 5.50 0.79 -10.24
C ASP A 89 6.28 1.54 -9.16
N LEU A 90 7.39 0.98 -8.66
CA LEU A 90 8.23 1.62 -7.66
C LEU A 90 8.88 2.90 -8.20
N GLU A 91 9.59 2.81 -9.33
CA GLU A 91 10.27 3.95 -9.95
C GLU A 91 9.28 5.08 -10.26
N GLY A 92 8.12 4.74 -10.83
CA GLY A 92 7.06 5.71 -11.10
C GLY A 92 6.49 6.35 -9.83
N SER A 93 6.35 5.58 -8.74
CA SER A 93 5.89 6.10 -7.45
C SER A 93 6.92 7.07 -6.85
N LEU A 94 8.21 6.70 -6.84
CA LEU A 94 9.30 7.55 -6.33
C LEU A 94 9.39 8.88 -7.08
N GLU A 95 9.32 8.83 -8.42
CA GLU A 95 9.31 10.03 -9.27
C GLU A 95 8.10 10.92 -8.94
N THR A 96 6.91 10.33 -8.87
CA THR A 96 5.65 11.07 -8.66
C THR A 96 5.59 11.67 -7.26
N LEU A 97 6.08 10.95 -6.25
CA LEU A 97 6.15 11.38 -4.85
C LEU A 97 7.35 12.31 -4.56
N ARG A 98 8.23 12.52 -5.55
CA ARG A 98 9.43 13.37 -5.47
C ARG A 98 10.33 13.00 -4.29
N THR A 99 10.61 11.71 -4.14
CA THR A 99 11.47 11.18 -3.06
C THR A 99 12.25 9.97 -3.53
N ASP A 100 13.40 9.72 -2.91
CA ASP A 100 14.28 8.60 -3.26
C ASP A 100 13.97 7.31 -2.49
N TYR A 101 13.06 7.35 -1.52
CA TYR A 101 12.69 6.18 -0.72
C TYR A 101 11.22 6.17 -0.27
N ILE A 102 10.67 4.98 -0.07
CA ILE A 102 9.36 4.72 0.56
C ILE A 102 9.58 4.06 1.92
N ASP A 103 8.87 4.52 2.95
CA ASP A 103 9.02 3.96 4.31
C ASP A 103 8.34 2.60 4.43
N VAL A 104 7.11 2.46 3.93
CA VAL A 104 6.44 1.15 3.81
C VAL A 104 5.83 1.00 2.43
N TRP A 105 6.33 0.04 1.66
CA TRP A 105 5.81 -0.25 0.32
C TRP A 105 4.94 -1.50 0.36
N PHE A 106 3.65 -1.32 0.04
CA PHE A 106 2.69 -2.42 0.05
C PHE A 106 2.53 -3.03 -1.35
N LEU A 107 2.38 -4.36 -1.40
CA LEU A 107 1.79 -5.02 -2.57
C LEU A 107 0.27 -4.98 -2.43
N HIS A 108 -0.39 -4.26 -3.33
CA HIS A 108 -1.79 -3.82 -3.16
C HIS A 108 -2.81 -4.94 -3.33
N ARG A 109 -2.46 -5.97 -4.11
CA ARG A 109 -3.21 -7.22 -4.36
C ARG A 109 -2.20 -8.36 -4.51
N ASP A 110 -2.65 -9.60 -4.35
CA ASP A 110 -1.85 -10.80 -4.58
C ASP A 110 -2.07 -11.38 -6.00
N ASP A 111 -1.06 -12.05 -6.54
CA ASP A 111 -1.15 -12.87 -7.75
C ASP A 111 -0.69 -14.30 -7.44
N GLU A 112 -1.63 -15.16 -7.08
CA GLU A 112 -1.35 -16.55 -6.69
C GLU A 112 -0.74 -17.41 -7.81
N ARG A 113 -0.72 -16.92 -9.06
CA ARG A 113 -0.05 -17.59 -10.18
C ARG A 113 1.48 -17.44 -10.13
N LEU A 114 1.97 -16.43 -9.43
CA LEU A 114 3.40 -16.22 -9.23
C LEU A 114 3.86 -16.88 -7.92
N PRO A 115 5.03 -17.56 -7.91
CA PRO A 115 5.67 -18.01 -6.69
C PRO A 115 5.98 -16.84 -5.76
N VAL A 116 5.84 -17.01 -4.44
CA VAL A 116 6.17 -15.95 -3.48
C VAL A 116 7.66 -15.62 -3.49
N GLU A 117 8.47 -16.61 -3.87
CA GLU A 117 9.92 -16.50 -3.98
C GLU A 117 10.31 -15.43 -5.00
N GLU A 118 9.69 -15.43 -6.18
CA GLU A 118 9.96 -14.43 -7.23
C GLU A 118 9.55 -13.02 -6.80
N ILE A 119 8.41 -12.91 -6.12
CA ILE A 119 7.88 -11.64 -5.62
C ILE A 119 8.80 -11.07 -4.53
N ILE A 120 9.13 -11.89 -3.52
CA ILE A 120 10.00 -11.48 -2.42
C ILE A 120 11.40 -11.14 -2.92
N ASP A 121 11.95 -11.88 -3.87
CA ASP A 121 13.27 -11.59 -4.46
C ASP A 121 13.31 -10.22 -5.12
N SER A 122 12.23 -9.87 -5.83
CA SER A 122 12.08 -8.56 -6.45
C SER A 122 11.97 -7.46 -5.40
N CYS A 123 11.11 -7.64 -4.40
CA CYS A 123 10.92 -6.66 -3.32
C CYS A 123 12.17 -6.45 -2.47
N ASP A 124 12.88 -7.52 -2.12
CA ASP A 124 14.10 -7.50 -1.32
C ASP A 124 15.25 -6.78 -2.04
N ALA A 125 15.32 -6.86 -3.37
CA ALA A 125 16.27 -6.06 -4.14
C ALA A 125 16.07 -4.56 -3.91
N PHE A 126 14.83 -4.07 -3.97
CA PHE A 126 14.52 -2.65 -3.70
C PHE A 126 14.77 -2.24 -2.25
N VAL A 127 14.63 -3.17 -1.30
CA VAL A 127 14.97 -2.93 0.10
C VAL A 127 16.49 -2.79 0.27
N ARG A 128 17.27 -3.68 -0.35
CA ARG A 128 18.74 -3.61 -0.32
C ARG A 128 19.27 -2.35 -0.99
N ASP A 129 18.62 -1.89 -2.05
CA ASP A 129 18.97 -0.65 -2.76
C ASP A 129 18.55 0.61 -1.99
N GLY A 130 17.87 0.47 -0.85
CA GLY A 130 17.46 1.59 0.02
C GLY A 130 16.24 2.36 -0.47
N GLN A 131 15.65 1.95 -1.60
CA GLN A 131 14.46 2.57 -2.19
C GLN A 131 13.19 2.27 -1.37
N VAL A 132 13.20 1.18 -0.60
CA VAL A 132 12.09 0.76 0.27
C VAL A 132 12.65 0.38 1.64
N LYS A 133 12.10 0.91 2.72
CA LYS A 133 12.57 0.54 4.08
C LYS A 133 11.87 -0.69 4.65
N ALA A 134 10.58 -0.86 4.35
CA ALA A 134 9.77 -1.97 4.84
C ALA A 134 8.73 -2.41 3.81
N LEU A 135 8.35 -3.69 3.86
CA LEU A 135 7.36 -4.28 2.97
C LEU A 135 6.05 -4.53 3.69
N GLY A 136 4.94 -4.33 2.99
CA GLY A 136 3.60 -4.68 3.46
C GLY A 136 2.80 -5.48 2.43
N ALA A 137 1.80 -6.21 2.91
CA ALA A 137 0.88 -6.96 2.06
C ALA A 137 -0.56 -6.46 2.24
N ALA A 138 -1.21 -6.00 1.18
CA ALA A 138 -2.60 -5.55 1.23
C ALA A 138 -3.49 -6.53 0.47
N ASN A 139 -4.56 -7.00 1.12
CA ASN A 139 -5.50 -7.97 0.57
C ASN A 139 -4.88 -9.32 0.15
N TRP A 140 -3.83 -9.76 0.85
CA TRP A 140 -3.29 -11.11 0.72
C TRP A 140 -3.95 -12.04 1.73
N THR A 141 -3.99 -13.34 1.43
CA THR A 141 -4.44 -14.34 2.42
C THR A 141 -3.36 -14.59 3.46
N ALA A 142 -3.76 -14.98 4.68
CA ALA A 142 -2.81 -15.27 5.75
C ALA A 142 -1.81 -16.38 5.38
N ASP A 143 -2.28 -17.43 4.69
CA ASP A 143 -1.42 -18.51 4.18
C ASP A 143 -0.37 -17.99 3.18
N ARG A 144 -0.75 -17.09 2.28
CA ARG A 144 0.21 -16.53 1.32
C ARG A 144 1.27 -15.67 2.01
N ILE A 145 0.87 -14.86 3.00
CA ILE A 145 1.80 -14.05 3.80
C ILE A 145 2.77 -14.95 4.57
N ARG A 146 2.29 -16.03 5.21
CA ARG A 146 3.15 -17.00 5.90
C ARG A 146 4.17 -17.61 4.95
N LYS A 147 3.74 -18.09 3.78
CA LYS A 147 4.66 -18.65 2.77
C LYS A 147 5.73 -17.65 2.33
N ALA A 148 5.34 -16.40 2.09
CA ALA A 148 6.26 -15.33 1.69
C ALA A 148 7.27 -15.01 2.81
N ASN A 149 6.82 -14.84 4.05
CA ASN A 149 7.67 -14.53 5.18
C ASN A 149 8.57 -15.70 5.59
N ASP A 150 8.09 -16.93 5.50
CA ASP A 150 8.87 -18.14 5.74
C ASP A 150 10.01 -18.27 4.73
N TYR A 151 9.73 -18.00 3.45
CA TYR A 151 10.78 -17.94 2.43
C TYR A 151 11.77 -16.81 2.70
N ALA A 152 11.29 -15.59 2.96
CA ALA A 152 12.14 -14.44 3.25
C ALA A 152 13.09 -14.73 4.43
N SER A 153 12.57 -15.30 5.50
CA SER A 153 13.35 -15.71 6.68
C SER A 153 14.43 -16.72 6.33
N ARG A 154 14.08 -17.82 5.64
CA ARG A 154 15.06 -18.86 5.23
C ARG A 154 16.12 -18.34 4.26
N ALA A 155 15.76 -17.38 3.41
CA ALA A 155 16.64 -16.80 2.40
C ALA A 155 17.45 -15.59 2.91
N GLY A 156 17.23 -15.13 4.15
CA GLY A 156 17.88 -13.93 4.69
C GLY A 156 17.48 -12.65 3.96
N LYS A 157 16.19 -12.54 3.59
CA LYS A 157 15.59 -11.45 2.81
C LYS A 157 14.57 -10.68 3.63
N ALA A 158 14.24 -9.46 3.18
CA ALA A 158 13.14 -8.69 3.75
C ALA A 158 11.79 -9.40 3.51
N GLY A 159 11.03 -9.59 4.58
CA GLY A 159 9.64 -10.07 4.53
C GLY A 159 8.64 -8.95 4.78
N PHE A 160 7.35 -9.27 4.74
CA PHE A 160 6.30 -8.36 5.12
C PHE A 160 6.31 -8.12 6.64
N VAL A 161 6.18 -6.85 7.04
CA VAL A 161 6.10 -6.42 8.45
C VAL A 161 4.73 -5.83 8.80
N ALA A 162 3.89 -5.57 7.80
CA ALA A 162 2.55 -5.02 7.98
C ALA A 162 1.55 -5.63 6.99
N THR A 163 0.29 -5.69 7.39
CA THR A 163 -0.83 -6.04 6.52
C THR A 163 -1.81 -4.89 6.42
N GLN A 164 -2.52 -4.80 5.30
CA GLN A 164 -3.61 -3.84 5.12
C GLN A 164 -4.85 -4.56 4.58
N LEU A 165 -5.83 -4.76 5.46
CA LEU A 165 -7.06 -5.51 5.22
C LEU A 165 -8.30 -4.69 5.56
N PHE A 166 -9.44 -5.04 4.96
CA PHE A 166 -10.72 -4.40 5.26
C PHE A 166 -11.15 -4.77 6.69
N TRP A 167 -11.14 -3.80 7.60
CA TRP A 167 -11.46 -4.05 9.01
C TRP A 167 -12.31 -2.93 9.64
N ASN A 168 -13.53 -3.28 10.01
CA ASN A 168 -14.49 -2.48 10.77
C ASN A 168 -15.52 -3.40 11.45
N LEU A 169 -16.53 -2.82 12.11
CA LEU A 169 -17.57 -3.56 12.83
C LEU A 169 -18.33 -4.59 11.96
N GLY A 170 -18.45 -4.36 10.65
CA GLY A 170 -19.12 -5.25 9.70
C GLY A 170 -18.23 -6.28 9.01
N SER A 171 -16.91 -6.27 9.25
CA SER A 171 -15.94 -7.06 8.46
C SER A 171 -16.18 -8.56 8.46
N ARG A 172 -16.68 -9.14 9.56
CA ARG A 172 -16.97 -10.58 9.65
C ARG A 172 -17.96 -11.08 8.60
N HIS A 173 -18.81 -10.19 8.09
CA HIS A 173 -19.81 -10.50 7.08
C HIS A 173 -19.49 -9.89 5.71
N PHE A 174 -18.36 -9.19 5.58
CA PHE A 174 -17.91 -8.68 4.30
C PHE A 174 -17.53 -9.83 3.37
N ARG A 175 -17.82 -9.68 2.08
CA ARG A 175 -17.56 -10.70 1.04
C ARG A 175 -16.70 -10.15 -0.11
N GLY A 176 -16.10 -8.98 0.07
CA GLY A 176 -15.38 -8.27 -0.99
C GLY A 176 -16.34 -7.47 -1.88
N LEU A 177 -15.91 -6.28 -2.31
CA LEU A 177 -16.50 -5.61 -3.47
C LEU A 177 -15.82 -6.08 -4.77
N GLU A 178 -14.58 -6.56 -4.64
CA GLU A 178 -13.75 -7.11 -5.70
C GLU A 178 -13.24 -8.49 -5.27
N SER A 179 -13.00 -9.37 -6.23
CA SER A 179 -12.54 -10.75 -5.98
C SER A 179 -11.18 -10.83 -5.30
N THR A 180 -10.37 -9.78 -5.40
CA THR A 180 -9.02 -9.69 -4.83
C THR A 180 -8.98 -8.95 -3.50
N GLN A 181 -10.11 -8.41 -3.02
CA GLN A 181 -10.20 -7.76 -1.72
C GLN A 181 -10.32 -8.80 -0.61
N ARG A 182 -9.72 -8.52 0.55
CA ARG A 182 -9.79 -9.39 1.73
C ARG A 182 -10.15 -8.57 2.97
N SER A 183 -10.92 -9.17 3.86
CA SER A 183 -11.23 -8.64 5.19
C SER A 183 -10.32 -9.24 6.25
N MET A 184 -10.25 -8.59 7.41
CA MET A 184 -9.73 -9.23 8.62
C MET A 184 -10.68 -10.38 8.99
N ASP A 185 -10.27 -11.61 8.68
CA ASP A 185 -10.93 -12.86 9.06
C ASP A 185 -10.14 -13.57 10.18
N ASP A 186 -10.66 -14.70 10.68
CA ASP A 186 -10.06 -15.41 11.81
C ASP A 186 -8.60 -15.84 11.54
N ASP A 187 -8.27 -16.20 10.30
CA ASP A 187 -6.91 -16.59 9.91
C ASP A 187 -5.95 -15.38 9.89
N ALA A 188 -6.44 -14.21 9.46
CA ALA A 188 -5.70 -12.97 9.51
C ALA A 188 -5.53 -12.44 10.96
N GLU A 189 -6.55 -12.57 11.81
CA GLU A 189 -6.45 -12.24 13.25
C GLU A 189 -5.36 -13.10 13.90
N GLN A 190 -5.38 -14.42 13.68
CA GLN A 190 -4.35 -15.34 14.18
C GLN A 190 -2.95 -14.99 13.67
N LEU A 191 -2.82 -14.52 12.42
CA LEU A 191 -1.54 -14.09 11.86
C LEU A 191 -0.94 -12.91 12.65
N HIS A 192 -1.77 -11.99 13.13
CA HIS A 192 -1.35 -10.86 13.96
C HIS A 192 -1.10 -11.24 15.42
N GLU A 193 -1.85 -12.19 15.97
CA GLU A 193 -1.62 -12.70 17.32
C GLU A 193 -0.32 -13.51 17.44
N ALA A 194 -0.01 -14.31 16.42
CA ALA A 194 1.13 -15.22 16.43
C ALA A 194 2.46 -14.57 16.00
N GLY A 195 2.43 -13.38 15.39
CA GLY A 195 3.59 -12.79 14.72
C GLY A 195 3.77 -11.29 14.97
N ASN A 196 4.96 -10.78 14.63
CA ASN A 196 5.28 -9.35 14.64
C ASN A 196 4.79 -8.67 13.34
N LEU A 197 3.52 -8.85 12.99
CA LEU A 197 2.89 -8.18 11.84
C LEU A 197 1.98 -7.05 12.33
N VAL A 198 2.26 -5.82 11.90
CA VAL A 198 1.39 -4.67 12.21
C VAL A 198 0.12 -4.74 11.37
N ALA A 199 -1.04 -4.65 12.00
CA ALA A 199 -2.31 -4.49 11.29
C ALA A 199 -2.54 -2.99 10.98
N MET A 200 -2.62 -2.64 9.70
CA MET A 200 -2.97 -1.31 9.22
C MET A 200 -4.35 -1.37 8.52
N PRO A 201 -5.47 -1.31 9.26
CA PRO A 201 -6.79 -1.52 8.67
C PRO A 201 -7.22 -0.39 7.75
N PHE A 202 -8.02 -0.72 6.72
CA PHE A 202 -8.71 0.28 5.89
C PHE A 202 -10.23 0.16 5.99
N SER A 203 -10.93 1.24 5.61
CA SER A 203 -12.39 1.37 5.70
C SER A 203 -12.93 1.17 7.12
N SER A 204 -12.24 1.68 8.13
CA SER A 204 -12.62 1.56 9.55
C SER A 204 -14.01 2.14 9.87
N GLN A 205 -14.46 3.13 9.11
CA GLN A 205 -15.80 3.75 9.24
C GLN A 205 -16.81 3.23 8.20
N ALA A 206 -16.51 2.12 7.51
CA ALA A 206 -17.36 1.55 6.46
C ALA A 206 -17.83 2.58 5.40
N GLY A 207 -16.93 3.45 4.95
CA GLY A 207 -17.25 4.52 3.99
C GLY A 207 -18.01 5.71 4.60
N GLY A 208 -17.99 5.86 5.93
CA GLY A 208 -18.68 6.93 6.67
C GLY A 208 -20.07 6.52 7.19
N PHE A 209 -20.35 5.22 7.27
CA PHE A 209 -21.59 4.71 7.84
C PHE A 209 -21.58 4.72 9.38
N PHE A 210 -20.41 4.46 9.98
CA PHE A 210 -20.19 4.55 11.43
C PHE A 210 -19.77 5.96 11.86
#